data_AF-A0A0F5AT63-F1
#
_entry.id   AF-A0A0F5AT63-F1
#
_cell.length_a   1.000
_cell.length_b   1.000
_cell.length_c   1.000
_cell.angle_alpha   90.00
_cell.angle_beta   90.00
_cell.angle_gamma   90.00
#
_symmetry.space_group_name_H-M   'P 1'
#
loop_
_entity.id
_entity.type
_entity.pdbx_description
1 polymer ?
#
loop_
_entity_poly.entity_id
_entity_poly.type
_entity_poly.pdbx_seq_one_letter_code
_entity_poly.pdbx_strand_id
1 'polypeptide(L)'
;MDENRISWLLSRLEYCALNNQRCDITLFSSKPKIDVKISPRFSYALMYGGGARALKPLLEKLELSDGSHINALDIWTINPMPSEGLTQEDLSSVDLAEGDQEVPNTGRTMREIIRETYKCKNEAETEHYLRRFLAS
;
A
#
# COMPACT_ATOMS: atom_id res chain seq x y z
N MET A 1 10.15 13.40 9.81
CA MET A 1 9.70 12.61 8.65
C MET A 1 10.15 13.37 7.42
N ASP A 2 10.81 12.70 6.47
CA ASP A 2 11.38 13.34 5.27
C ASP A 2 10.29 13.97 4.38
N GLU A 3 10.51 15.21 3.91
CA GLU A 3 9.58 15.96 3.05
C GLU A 3 9.30 15.20 1.73
N ASN A 4 10.32 14.55 1.17
CA ASN A 4 10.18 13.74 -0.04
C ASN A 4 9.22 12.58 0.17
N ARG A 5 9.29 11.93 1.33
CA ARG A 5 8.40 10.82 1.69
C ARG A 5 6.96 11.29 1.84
N ILE A 6 6.72 12.45 2.46
CA ILE A 6 5.38 13.00 2.63
C ILE A 6 4.77 13.34 1.26
N SER A 7 5.54 14.00 0.38
CA SER A 7 5.10 14.34 -0.98
C SER A 7 4.77 13.07 -1.80
N TRP A 8 5.64 12.06 -1.77
CA TRP A 8 5.39 10.78 -2.41
C TRP A 8 4.13 10.09 -1.86
N LEU A 9 3.97 10.06 -0.54
CA LEU A 9 2.82 9.41 0.10
C LEU A 9 1.51 10.11 -0.28
N LEU A 10 1.46 11.44 -0.22
CA LEU A 10 0.27 12.20 -0.57
C LEU A 10 -0.12 11.98 -2.03
N SER A 11 0.83 12.06 -2.96
CA SER A 11 0.56 11.81 -4.38
C SER A 11 0.07 10.37 -4.61
N ARG A 12 0.62 9.38 -3.89
CA ARG A 12 0.17 7.99 -3.99
C ARG A 12 -1.23 7.78 -3.41
N LEU A 13 -1.54 8.41 -2.28
CA LEU A 13 -2.87 8.40 -1.69
C LEU A 13 -3.90 9.02 -2.64
N GLU A 14 -3.60 10.19 -3.21
CA GLU A 14 -4.51 10.87 -4.15
C GLU A 14 -4.75 10.05 -5.39
N TYR A 15 -3.68 9.50 -5.98
CA TYR A 15 -3.80 8.62 -7.13
C TYR A 15 -4.74 7.45 -6.82
N CYS A 16 -4.52 6.74 -5.70
CA CYS A 16 -5.33 5.57 -5.39
C CYS A 16 -6.79 5.94 -5.08
N ALA A 17 -7.00 7.03 -4.34
CA ALA A 17 -8.33 7.46 -3.92
C ALA A 17 -9.18 7.98 -5.09
N LEU A 18 -8.61 8.83 -5.96
CA LEU A 18 -9.33 9.42 -7.09
C LEU A 18 -9.62 8.41 -8.20
N ASN A 19 -8.74 7.42 -8.40
CA ASN A 19 -8.94 6.36 -9.40
C ASN A 19 -9.73 5.16 -8.85
N ASN A 20 -10.20 5.22 -7.60
CA ASN A 20 -10.86 4.09 -6.93
C ASN A 20 -10.03 2.79 -6.99
N GLN A 21 -8.71 2.95 -6.94
CA GLN A 21 -7.70 1.92 -7.12
C GLN A 21 -7.69 0.98 -5.92
N ARG A 22 -7.71 -0.33 -6.17
CA ARG A 22 -7.42 -1.33 -5.12
C ARG A 22 -5.95 -1.24 -4.75
N CYS A 23 -5.64 -1.41 -3.48
CA CYS A 23 -4.25 -1.37 -3.01
C CYS A 23 -4.05 -2.22 -1.76
N ASP A 24 -2.80 -2.68 -1.59
CA ASP A 24 -2.26 -3.17 -0.34
C ASP A 24 -1.52 -2.02 0.36
N ILE A 25 -1.83 -1.78 1.63
CA ILE A 25 -1.25 -0.71 2.44
C ILE A 25 -0.50 -1.34 3.60
N THR A 26 0.81 -1.13 3.64
CA THR A 26 1.63 -1.56 4.78
C THR A 26 1.77 -0.42 5.79
N LEU A 27 1.89 -0.76 7.07
CA LEU A 27 1.88 0.21 8.18
C LEU A 27 3.13 0.01 9.03
N PHE A 28 3.69 1.08 9.61
CA PHE A 28 4.81 0.98 10.55
C PHE A 28 4.37 0.34 11.88
N SER A 29 3.17 0.64 12.36
CA SER A 29 2.70 0.16 13.68
C SER A 29 2.08 -1.23 13.66
N SER A 30 1.41 -1.63 12.59
CA SER A 30 0.50 -2.79 12.61
C SER A 30 0.55 -3.64 11.34
N LYS A 31 -0.38 -4.60 11.23
CA LYS A 31 -0.51 -5.50 10.07
C LYS A 31 -0.98 -4.72 8.83
N PRO A 32 -0.59 -5.17 7.63
CA PRO A 32 -1.02 -4.52 6.40
C PRO A 32 -2.55 -4.62 6.20
N LYS A 33 -3.09 -3.66 5.45
CA LYS A 33 -4.46 -3.65 4.93
C LYS A 33 -4.41 -4.12 3.49
N ILE A 34 -5.08 -5.23 3.21
CA ILE A 34 -4.92 -5.97 1.95
C ILE A 34 -6.18 -5.82 1.11
N ASP A 35 -6.01 -5.56 -0.19
CA ASP A 35 -7.09 -5.43 -1.16
C ASP A 35 -8.17 -4.40 -0.74
N VAL A 36 -7.72 -3.24 -0.30
CA VAL A 36 -8.59 -2.14 0.15
C VAL A 36 -8.60 -0.98 -0.85
N LYS A 37 -9.64 -0.15 -0.77
CA LYS A 37 -9.70 1.14 -1.46
C LYS A 37 -9.68 2.27 -0.44
N ILE A 38 -9.09 3.40 -0.83
CA ILE A 38 -8.99 4.60 0.01
C ILE A 38 -10.18 5.52 -0.28
N SER A 39 -10.83 6.01 0.77
CA SER A 39 -11.90 6.99 0.65
C SER A 39 -11.41 8.31 0.02
N PRO A 40 -12.09 8.86 -0.99
CA PRO A 40 -11.66 10.08 -1.69
C PRO A 40 -11.92 11.37 -0.90
N ARG A 41 -12.45 11.29 0.32
CA ARG A 41 -12.87 12.45 1.13
C ARG A 41 -11.74 13.45 1.37
N PHE A 42 -10.51 12.98 1.60
CA PHE A 42 -9.38 13.87 1.80
C PHE A 42 -8.96 14.56 0.49
N SER A 43 -9.00 13.86 -0.65
CA SER A 43 -8.73 14.44 -1.96
C SER A 43 -9.76 15.53 -2.31
N TYR A 44 -11.04 15.29 -2.04
CA TYR A 44 -12.06 16.34 -2.23
C TYR A 44 -11.83 17.53 -1.32
N ALA A 45 -11.48 17.32 -0.05
CA ALA A 45 -11.12 18.42 0.84
C ALA A 45 -9.93 19.22 0.29
N LEU A 46 -8.92 18.58 -0.29
CA LEU A 46 -7.79 19.28 -0.94
C LEU A 46 -8.24 20.06 -2.17
N MET A 47 -9.00 19.42 -3.08
CA MET A 47 -9.50 20.03 -4.32
C MET A 47 -10.36 21.28 -4.07
N TYR A 48 -11.19 21.27 -3.04
CA TYR A 48 -12.07 22.39 -2.69
C TYR A 48 -11.42 23.41 -1.75
N GLY A 49 -10.09 23.42 -1.64
CA GLY A 49 -9.34 24.44 -0.89
C GLY A 49 -9.42 24.29 0.64
N GLY A 50 -9.71 23.08 1.12
CA GLY A 50 -9.64 22.74 2.53
C GLY A 50 -8.21 22.92 3.04
N GLY A 51 -8.01 23.94 3.87
CA GLY A 51 -6.70 24.18 4.49
C GLY A 51 -6.26 23.04 5.41
N ALA A 52 -5.03 23.12 5.92
CA ALA A 52 -4.43 22.09 6.79
C ALA A 52 -5.32 21.64 7.96
N ARG A 53 -6.14 22.56 8.52
CA ARG A 53 -7.08 22.27 9.61
C ARG A 53 -8.17 21.26 9.22
N ALA A 54 -8.61 21.27 7.96
CA ALA A 54 -9.61 20.34 7.44
C ALA A 54 -8.99 19.00 7.01
N LEU A 55 -7.77 19.04 6.46
CA LEU A 55 -7.07 17.85 5.97
C LEU A 55 -6.53 16.96 7.09
N LYS A 56 -5.98 17.56 8.15
CA LYS A 56 -5.38 16.84 9.28
C LYS A 56 -6.28 15.72 9.84
N PRO A 57 -7.54 15.96 10.23
CA PRO A 57 -8.39 14.88 10.77
C PRO A 57 -8.71 13.79 9.74
N LEU A 58 -8.78 14.13 8.44
CA LEU A 58 -9.04 13.17 7.37
C LEU A 58 -7.83 12.25 7.12
N LEU A 59 -6.61 12.78 7.25
CA LEU A 59 -5.38 12.01 7.13
C LEU A 59 -5.07 11.20 8.39
N GLU A 60 -5.44 11.69 9.58
CA GLU A 60 -5.30 10.94 10.85
C GLU A 60 -6.28 9.76 10.96
N LYS A 61 -7.42 9.84 10.26
CA LYS A 61 -8.47 8.81 10.22
C LYS A 61 -8.89 8.54 8.78
N LEU A 62 -7.95 8.10 7.97
CA LEU A 62 -8.21 7.72 6.59
C LEU A 62 -9.08 6.45 6.56
N GLU A 63 -10.28 6.58 6.01
CA GLU A 63 -11.26 5.51 5.90
C GLU A 63 -10.95 4.61 4.69
N LEU A 64 -11.07 3.30 4.89
CA LEU A 64 -10.86 2.28 3.88
C LEU A 64 -12.17 1.56 3.53
N SER A 65 -12.21 0.89 2.38
CA SER A 65 -13.40 0.15 1.91
C SER A 65 -13.83 -1.01 2.80
N ASP A 66 -12.95 -1.52 3.66
CA ASP A 66 -13.26 -2.55 4.66
C ASP A 66 -13.88 -1.96 5.95
N GLY A 67 -14.13 -0.65 5.98
CA GLY A 67 -14.64 0.11 7.13
C GLY A 67 -13.57 0.43 8.18
N SER A 68 -12.34 -0.04 8.02
CA SER A 68 -11.25 0.28 8.93
C SER A 68 -10.71 1.69 8.68
N HIS A 69 -10.07 2.25 9.70
CA HIS A 69 -9.47 3.57 9.65
C HIS A 69 -7.98 3.45 9.98
N ILE A 70 -7.15 4.16 9.23
CA ILE A 70 -5.69 4.19 9.44
C ILE A 70 -5.20 5.64 9.52
N ASN A 71 -4.05 5.83 10.16
CA ASN A 71 -3.34 7.11 10.10
C ASN A 71 -2.46 7.10 8.84
N ALA A 72 -2.64 8.05 7.93
CA ALA A 72 -1.83 8.18 6.73
C ALA A 72 -0.34 8.27 7.05
N LEU A 73 0.04 8.94 8.14
CA LEU A 73 1.45 9.07 8.55
C LEU A 73 2.06 7.75 9.05
N ASP A 74 1.24 6.76 9.40
CA ASP A 74 1.67 5.41 9.79
C ASP A 74 1.87 4.49 8.58
N ILE A 75 1.49 4.91 7.37
CA ILE A 75 1.69 4.12 6.15
C ILE A 75 3.17 3.97 5.86
N TRP A 76 3.66 2.76 5.66
CA TRP A 76 4.99 2.53 5.13
C TRP A 76 4.96 2.60 3.60
N THR A 77 4.21 1.70 2.96
CA THR A 77 4.04 1.67 1.50
C THR A 77 2.59 1.49 1.07
N ILE A 78 2.30 1.89 -0.17
CA ILE A 78 1.02 1.62 -0.85
C ILE A 78 1.35 0.94 -2.18
N ASN A 79 0.94 -0.31 -2.32
CA ASN A 79 1.04 -1.08 -3.55
C ASN A 79 -0.33 -1.13 -4.24
N PRO A 80 -0.54 -0.45 -5.38
CA PRO A 80 -1.72 -0.65 -6.20
C PRO A 80 -1.83 -2.10 -6.61
N MET A 81 -3.05 -2.60 -6.60
CA MET A 81 -3.42 -3.92 -7.05
C MET A 81 -4.33 -3.77 -8.27
N PRO A 82 -4.42 -4.77 -9.16
CA PRO A 82 -5.34 -4.73 -10.29
C PRO A 82 -6.78 -4.38 -9.85
N SER A 83 -7.48 -3.56 -10.63
CA SER A 83 -8.80 -3.02 -10.26
C SER A 83 -9.86 -4.10 -10.02
N GLU A 84 -9.74 -5.23 -10.72
CA GLU A 84 -10.62 -6.41 -10.58
C GLU A 84 -10.22 -7.31 -9.38
N GLY A 85 -9.11 -7.01 -8.72
CA GLY A 85 -8.51 -7.84 -7.68
C GLY A 85 -7.61 -8.94 -8.26
N LEU A 86 -7.09 -9.80 -7.39
CA LEU A 86 -6.31 -10.98 -7.76
C LEU A 86 -7.08 -12.24 -7.36
N THR A 87 -7.22 -13.17 -8.29
CA THR A 87 -7.78 -14.49 -8.05
C THR A 87 -6.71 -15.45 -7.51
N GLN A 88 -7.14 -16.60 -6.98
CA GLN A 88 -6.19 -17.64 -6.55
C GLN A 88 -5.39 -18.20 -7.73
N GLU A 89 -5.96 -18.22 -8.94
CA GLU A 89 -5.29 -18.64 -10.16
C GLU A 89 -4.16 -17.67 -10.51
N ASP A 90 -4.43 -16.36 -10.47
CA ASP A 90 -3.43 -15.31 -10.70
C ASP A 90 -2.26 -15.45 -9.73
N LEU A 91 -2.54 -15.73 -8.45
CA LEU A 91 -1.48 -15.93 -7.46
C LEU A 91 -0.68 -17.22 -7.70
N SER A 92 -1.34 -18.29 -8.14
CA SER A 92 -0.70 -19.59 -8.35
C SER A 92 0.17 -19.64 -9.60
N SER A 93 -0.08 -18.76 -10.58
CA SER A 93 0.66 -18.70 -11.85
C SER A 93 1.94 -17.86 -11.76
N VAL A 94 2.14 -17.09 -10.69
CA VAL A 94 3.35 -16.28 -10.47
C VAL A 94 4.58 -17.16 -10.28
N ASP A 95 5.62 -16.89 -11.05
CA ASP A 95 6.95 -17.43 -10.82
C ASP A 95 7.65 -16.71 -9.67
N LEU A 96 7.85 -17.42 -8.56
CA LEU A 96 8.51 -16.88 -7.38
C LEU A 96 10.02 -16.70 -7.55
N ALA A 97 10.65 -17.28 -8.58
CA ALA A 97 12.07 -17.14 -8.83
C ALA A 97 12.46 -15.69 -9.14
N GLU A 98 11.54 -14.89 -9.69
CA GLU A 98 11.73 -13.44 -9.86
C GLU A 98 11.95 -12.72 -8.51
N GLY A 99 11.36 -13.26 -7.44
CA GLY A 99 11.49 -12.71 -6.10
C GLY A 99 12.89 -12.86 -5.50
N ASP A 100 13.71 -13.76 -6.04
CA ASP A 100 15.07 -14.03 -5.58
C ASP A 100 16.12 -13.18 -6.31
N GLN A 101 15.69 -12.39 -7.30
CA GLN A 101 16.55 -11.41 -7.97
C GLN A 101 16.82 -10.23 -7.03
N GLU A 102 18.07 -9.77 -7.03
CA GLU A 102 18.48 -8.59 -6.26
C GLU A 102 17.84 -7.33 -6.86
N VAL A 103 17.24 -6.51 -6.01
CA VAL A 103 16.70 -5.22 -6.43
C VAL A 103 17.88 -4.24 -6.59
N PRO A 104 18.01 -3.58 -7.76
CA PRO A 104 19.15 -2.72 -8.04
C PRO A 104 19.40 -1.68 -6.94
N ASN A 105 20.67 -1.55 -6.53
CA ASN A 105 21.14 -0.60 -5.52
C ASN A 105 20.63 -0.85 -4.09
N THR A 106 20.07 -2.03 -3.80
CA THR A 106 19.59 -2.36 -2.44
C THR A 106 20.43 -3.43 -1.73
N GLY A 107 21.16 -4.28 -2.46
CA GLY A 107 21.84 -5.43 -1.85
C GLY A 107 20.88 -6.52 -1.34
N ARG A 108 19.58 -6.43 -1.67
CA ARG A 108 18.51 -7.26 -1.12
C ARG A 108 17.63 -7.84 -2.22
N THR A 109 17.09 -9.03 -1.99
CA THR A 109 16.12 -9.62 -2.90
C THR A 109 14.73 -9.02 -2.71
N MET A 110 13.88 -9.12 -3.73
CA MET A 110 12.48 -8.69 -3.59
C MET A 110 11.78 -9.47 -2.46
N ARG A 111 12.09 -10.76 -2.29
CA ARG A 111 11.58 -11.59 -1.21
C ARG A 111 11.92 -11.02 0.17
N GLU A 112 13.16 -10.57 0.38
CA GLU A 112 13.58 -9.96 1.64
C GLU A 112 12.88 -8.63 1.89
N ILE A 113 12.68 -7.82 0.86
CA ILE A 113 11.96 -6.54 0.94
C ILE A 113 10.50 -6.78 1.29
N ILE A 114 9.83 -7.73 0.63
CA ILE A 114 8.43 -8.08 0.90
C ILE A 114 8.26 -8.63 2.31
N ARG A 115 9.16 -9.51 2.75
CA ARG A 115 9.12 -10.06 4.12
C ARG A 115 9.12 -8.96 5.18
N GLU A 116 9.98 -7.95 5.02
CA GLU A 116 10.05 -6.83 5.94
C GLU A 116 8.83 -5.90 5.82
N THR A 117 8.51 -5.50 4.58
CA THR A 117 7.46 -4.51 4.28
C THR A 117 6.08 -5.00 4.75
N TYR A 118 5.76 -6.27 4.52
CA TYR A 118 4.50 -6.90 4.96
C TYR A 118 4.58 -7.51 6.36
N LYS A 119 5.75 -7.46 7.01
CA LYS A 119 6.01 -8.00 8.36
C LYS A 119 5.66 -9.47 8.50
N CYS A 120 6.06 -10.25 7.51
CA CYS A 120 5.75 -11.68 7.43
C CYS A 120 6.45 -12.45 8.54
N LYS A 121 5.71 -13.32 9.22
CA LYS A 121 6.21 -14.13 10.33
C LYS A 121 6.94 -15.39 9.86
N ASN A 122 6.55 -15.89 8.69
CA ASN A 122 7.05 -17.14 8.14
C ASN A 122 7.16 -17.04 6.61
N GLU A 123 7.71 -18.09 6.02
CA GLU A 123 7.93 -18.20 4.58
C GLU A 123 6.61 -18.24 3.80
N ALA A 124 5.59 -18.95 4.28
CA ALA A 124 4.29 -19.01 3.61
C ALA A 124 3.62 -17.63 3.49
N GLU A 125 3.67 -16.81 4.53
CA GLU A 125 3.22 -15.40 4.47
C GLU A 125 4.07 -14.60 3.47
N THR A 126 5.39 -14.82 3.48
CA THR A 126 6.30 -14.12 2.55
C THR A 126 5.96 -14.44 1.10
N GLU A 127 5.77 -15.72 0.78
CA GLU A 127 5.40 -16.12 -0.57
C GLU A 127 4.03 -15.60 -0.97
N HIS A 128 3.06 -15.59 -0.06
CA HIS A 128 1.73 -15.07 -0.34
C HIS A 128 1.80 -13.60 -0.78
N TYR A 129 2.47 -12.75 -0.01
CA TYR A 129 2.60 -11.33 -0.35
C TYR A 129 3.54 -11.08 -1.53
N LEU A 130 4.54 -11.94 -1.74
CA LEU A 130 5.41 -11.85 -2.91
C LEU A 130 4.63 -12.15 -4.19
N ARG A 131 3.77 -13.19 -4.19
CA ARG A 131 2.86 -13.46 -5.32
C ARG A 131 1.95 -12.28 -5.60
N ARG A 132 1.37 -11.68 -4.56
CA ARG A 132 0.52 -10.48 -4.72
C ARG A 132 1.29 -9.32 -5.35
N PHE A 133 2.51 -9.07 -4.90
CA PHE A 133 3.34 -7.99 -5.41
C PHE A 133 3.79 -8.21 -6.86
N LEU A 134 4.14 -9.45 -7.23
CA LEU A 134 4.57 -9.77 -8.59
C LEU A 134 3.40 -9.83 -9.59
N ALA A 135 2.19 -10.15 -9.12
CA ALA A 135 0.97 -10.14 -9.94
C ALA A 135 0.31 -8.75 -10.08
N SER A 136 0.86 -7.71 -9.44
CA SER A 136 0.27 -6.35 -9.43
C SER A 136 0.78 -5.42 -10.51
#